data_AF-A0A453N7J5-F1
#
_entry.id   AF-A0A453N7J5-F1
#
_cell.length_a   1.000
_cell.length_b   1.000
_cell.length_c   1.000
_cell.angle_alpha   90.00
_cell.angle_beta   90.00
_cell.angle_gamma   90.00
#
_symmetry.space_group_name_H-M   'P 1'
#
loop_
_entity.id
_entity.type
_entity.pdbx_description
1 polymer ?
#
loop_
_entity_poly.entity_id
_entity_poly.type
_entity_poly.pdbx_seq_one_letter_code
_entity_poly.pdbx_strand_id
1 'polypeptide(L)'
;PFEGLLQIVEEYVKYESALSPSRPIYIVGDSFGGCLAISVAARNPEIDLVLTLVNPATSSAKTSLQAVLPLLETMPSNLPVVQPHLLRYLIGNPLNVAMVSVQNGLSPQETLQEFSNSLTSMLPLVSELGDIIQMGTLVWKLKLLKSGANYANSQLHAVQAEVLLLARGMASIC
;
A
#
# COMPACT_ATOMS: atom_id res chain seq x y z
N PRO A 1 -15.33 -1.00 0.32
CA PRO A 1 -14.71 0.25 -0.21
C PRO A 1 -13.71 0.00 -1.33
N PHE A 2 -12.86 -1.02 -1.17
CA PHE A 2 -11.93 -1.47 -2.20
C PHE A 2 -12.66 -1.87 -3.49
N GLU A 3 -13.73 -2.64 -3.35
CA GLU A 3 -14.55 -3.19 -4.44
C GLU A 3 -15.17 -2.09 -5.30
N GLY A 4 -15.60 -0.98 -4.69
CA GLY A 4 -16.10 0.18 -5.42
C GLY A 4 -15.01 0.87 -6.25
N LEU A 5 -13.80 1.01 -5.72
CA LEU A 5 -12.66 1.52 -6.49
C LEU A 5 -12.28 0.55 -7.62
N LEU A 6 -12.27 -0.75 -7.32
CA LEU A 6 -12.01 -1.79 -8.29
C LEU A 6 -13.01 -1.74 -9.46
N GLN A 7 -14.30 -1.60 -9.15
CA GLN A 7 -15.35 -1.47 -10.16
C GLN A 7 -15.14 -0.26 -11.06
N ILE A 8 -14.80 0.91 -10.49
CA ILE A 8 -14.53 2.11 -11.28
C ILE A 8 -13.36 1.86 -12.26
N VAL A 9 -12.24 1.32 -11.77
CA VAL A 9 -11.07 1.04 -12.64
C VAL A 9 -11.42 0.00 -13.71
N GLU A 10 -12.16 -1.04 -13.35
CA GLU A 10 -12.62 -2.08 -14.28
C GLU A 10 -13.53 -1.49 -15.38
N GLU A 11 -14.46 -0.61 -15.05
CA GLU A 11 -15.33 0.06 -16.02
C GLU A 11 -14.52 0.88 -17.04
N TYR A 12 -13.50 1.61 -16.58
CA TYR A 12 -12.59 2.33 -17.48
C TYR A 12 -11.78 1.38 -18.38
N VAL A 13 -11.28 0.27 -17.85
CA VAL A 13 -10.53 -0.73 -18.65
C VAL A 13 -11.43 -1.36 -19.73
N LYS A 14 -12.67 -1.72 -19.38
CA LYS A 14 -13.64 -2.24 -20.35
C LYS A 14 -14.01 -1.21 -21.40
N TYR A 15 -14.18 0.05 -21.01
CA TYR A 15 -14.45 1.15 -21.93
C TYR A 15 -13.31 1.34 -22.93
N GLU A 16 -12.06 1.42 -22.47
CA GLU A 16 -10.88 1.54 -23.34
C GLU A 16 -10.70 0.32 -24.26
N SER A 17 -10.95 -0.89 -23.75
CA SER A 17 -10.92 -2.11 -24.55
C SER A 17 -11.97 -2.09 -25.66
N ALA A 18 -13.18 -1.60 -25.39
CA ALA A 18 -14.22 -1.46 -26.40
C ALA A 18 -13.87 -0.40 -27.47
N LEU A 19 -13.18 0.68 -27.08
CA LEU A 19 -12.70 1.71 -28.01
C LEU A 19 -11.57 1.22 -28.92
N SER A 20 -10.73 0.30 -28.44
CA SER A 20 -9.57 -0.19 -29.18
C SER A 20 -9.34 -1.69 -28.94
N PRO A 21 -10.20 -2.58 -29.48
CA PRO A 21 -10.20 -4.01 -29.14
C PRO A 21 -8.93 -4.76 -29.53
N SER A 22 -8.17 -4.25 -30.50
CA SER A 22 -6.95 -4.87 -31.03
C SER A 22 -5.67 -4.33 -30.40
N ARG A 23 -5.76 -3.42 -29.40
CA ARG A 23 -4.60 -2.80 -28.78
C ARG A 23 -4.45 -3.27 -27.33
N PRO A 24 -3.25 -3.71 -26.91
CA PRO A 24 -3.01 -4.03 -25.52
C PRO A 24 -3.17 -2.79 -24.64
N ILE A 25 -3.70 -2.98 -23.43
CA ILE A 25 -3.83 -1.92 -22.42
C ILE A 25 -2.74 -2.11 -21.36
N TYR A 26 -1.93 -1.06 -21.19
CA TYR A 26 -0.86 -1.04 -20.20
C TYR A 26 -1.38 -0.43 -18.89
N ILE A 27 -1.29 -1.18 -17.80
CA ILE A 27 -1.67 -0.72 -16.46
C ILE A 27 -0.43 -0.63 -15.59
N VAL A 28 -0.14 0.57 -15.09
CA VAL A 28 0.93 0.80 -14.13
C VAL A 28 0.32 0.93 -12.74
N GLY A 29 0.71 0.03 -11.83
CA GLY A 29 0.22 0.00 -10.46
C GLY A 29 1.35 0.14 -9.45
N ASP A 30 1.44 1.30 -8.79
CA ASP A 30 2.37 1.53 -7.67
C ASP A 30 1.69 1.29 -6.32
N SER A 31 2.37 0.57 -5.42
CA SER A 31 1.91 0.33 -4.05
C SER A 31 0.49 -0.23 -4.01
N PHE A 32 -0.48 0.48 -3.43
CA PHE A 32 -1.89 0.09 -3.42
C PHE A 32 -2.49 0.01 -4.83
N GLY A 33 -2.06 0.86 -5.76
CA GLY A 33 -2.45 0.80 -7.17
C GLY A 33 -2.06 -0.54 -7.81
N GLY A 34 -0.98 -1.17 -7.35
CA GLY A 34 -0.61 -2.53 -7.75
C GLY A 34 -1.65 -3.57 -7.34
N CYS A 35 -2.29 -3.43 -6.17
CA CYS A 35 -3.38 -4.32 -5.76
C CYS A 35 -4.61 -4.15 -6.66
N LEU A 36 -4.94 -2.93 -7.07
CA LEU A 36 -6.01 -2.67 -8.03
C LEU A 36 -5.68 -3.26 -9.40
N ALA A 37 -4.48 -3.01 -9.92
CA ALA A 37 -4.04 -3.53 -11.23
C ALA A 37 -4.12 -5.06 -11.31
N ILE A 38 -3.61 -5.77 -10.29
CA ILE A 38 -3.73 -7.23 -10.17
C ILE A 38 -5.20 -7.66 -10.17
N SER A 39 -6.03 -6.98 -9.37
CA SER A 39 -7.43 -7.35 -9.18
C SER A 39 -8.27 -7.13 -10.45
N VAL A 40 -8.00 -6.05 -11.19
CA VAL A 40 -8.64 -5.79 -12.49
C VAL A 40 -8.21 -6.84 -13.51
N ALA A 41 -6.91 -7.15 -13.58
CA ALA A 41 -6.42 -8.14 -14.52
C ALA A 41 -6.99 -9.53 -14.27
N ALA A 42 -7.11 -9.94 -13.01
CA ALA A 42 -7.71 -11.22 -12.65
C ALA A 42 -9.21 -11.31 -13.00
N ARG A 43 -9.93 -10.19 -13.02
CA ARG A 43 -11.38 -10.14 -13.33
C ARG A 43 -11.67 -10.08 -14.83
N ASN A 44 -10.67 -9.76 -15.65
CA ASN A 44 -10.83 -9.53 -17.09
C ASN A 44 -9.75 -10.31 -17.87
N PRO A 45 -9.68 -11.65 -17.72
CA PRO A 45 -8.67 -12.47 -18.39
C PRO A 45 -8.77 -12.42 -19.93
N GLU A 46 -9.91 -12.02 -20.48
CA GLU A 46 -10.16 -11.88 -21.92
C GLU A 46 -9.60 -10.59 -22.54
N ILE A 47 -9.28 -9.59 -21.71
CA ILE A 47 -8.70 -8.33 -22.19
C ILE A 47 -7.19 -8.47 -22.25
N ASP A 48 -6.59 -8.05 -23.37
CA ASP A 48 -5.13 -8.02 -23.55
C ASP A 48 -4.51 -6.93 -22.66
N LEU A 49 -4.17 -7.31 -21.42
CA LEU A 49 -3.60 -6.45 -20.40
C LEU A 49 -2.11 -6.74 -20.20
N VAL A 50 -1.34 -5.67 -20.05
CA VAL A 50 0.07 -5.72 -19.65
C VAL A 50 0.28 -4.92 -18.38
N LEU A 51 0.80 -5.54 -17.33
CA LEU A 51 0.96 -4.93 -16.02
C LEU A 51 2.41 -4.50 -15.77
N THR A 52 2.60 -3.28 -15.28
CA THR A 52 3.85 -2.85 -14.62
C THR A 52 3.55 -2.56 -13.16
N LEU A 53 4.03 -3.43 -12.28
CA LEU A 53 3.77 -3.35 -10.84
C LEU A 53 4.98 -2.79 -10.13
N VAL A 54 4.84 -1.63 -9.49
CA VAL A 54 5.90 -1.00 -8.69
C VAL A 54 5.60 -1.23 -7.23
N ASN A 55 6.46 -1.99 -6.55
CA ASN A 55 6.35 -2.31 -5.12
C ASN A 55 4.90 -2.55 -4.63
N PRO A 56 4.15 -3.49 -5.24
CA PRO A 56 2.72 -3.63 -4.97
C PRO A 56 2.48 -3.96 -3.50
N ALA A 57 1.48 -3.33 -2.89
CA ALA A 57 1.17 -3.44 -1.46
C ALA A 57 0.55 -4.80 -1.06
N THR A 58 0.73 -5.86 -1.85
CA THR A 58 0.19 -7.21 -1.60
C THR A 58 0.70 -7.80 -0.28
N SER A 59 1.89 -7.41 0.18
CA SER A 59 2.46 -7.82 1.47
C SER A 59 1.84 -7.12 2.69
N SER A 60 1.08 -6.02 2.51
CA SER A 60 0.52 -5.21 3.59
C SER A 60 -0.58 -5.92 4.41
N ALA A 61 -1.12 -7.02 3.87
CA ALA A 61 -1.99 -7.94 4.62
C ALA A 61 -1.24 -8.72 5.72
N LYS A 62 0.09 -8.81 5.65
CA LYS A 62 0.91 -9.63 6.56
C LYS A 62 1.79 -8.80 7.51
N THR A 63 1.73 -7.48 7.43
CA THR A 63 2.61 -6.60 8.22
C THR A 63 2.07 -6.39 9.64
N SER A 64 2.95 -5.99 10.55
CA SER A 64 2.63 -5.61 11.95
C SER A 64 1.54 -4.53 12.06
N LEU A 65 1.28 -3.81 10.96
CA LEU A 65 0.15 -2.90 10.81
C LEU A 65 -1.21 -3.58 11.11
N GLN A 66 -1.38 -4.84 10.68
CA GLN A 66 -2.62 -5.57 10.92
C GLN A 66 -2.86 -5.88 12.40
N ALA A 67 -1.78 -6.03 13.17
CA ALA A 67 -1.86 -6.30 14.60
C ALA A 67 -2.31 -5.07 15.39
N VAL A 68 -1.99 -3.86 14.91
CA VAL A 68 -2.36 -2.60 15.58
C VAL A 68 -3.69 -2.03 15.11
N LEU A 69 -4.20 -2.46 13.95
CA LEU A 69 -5.47 -1.96 13.40
C LEU A 69 -6.67 -2.10 14.36
N PRO A 70 -6.90 -3.23 15.05
CA PRO A 70 -8.00 -3.34 16.00
C PRO A 70 -7.93 -2.33 17.15
N LEU A 71 -6.72 -2.01 17.62
CA LEU A 71 -6.52 -1.00 18.67
C LEU A 71 -6.86 0.41 18.15
N LEU A 72 -6.47 0.74 16.92
CA LEU A 72 -6.78 2.03 16.29
C LEU A 72 -8.28 2.20 16.05
N GLU A 73 -9.02 1.13 15.80
CA GLU A 73 -10.48 1.17 15.60
C GLU A 73 -11.26 1.53 16.87
N THR A 74 -10.68 1.32 18.06
CA THR A 74 -11.29 1.69 19.34
C THR A 74 -11.15 3.18 19.68
N MET A 75 -10.32 3.91 18.93
CA MET A 75 -10.06 5.33 19.16
C MET A 75 -11.18 6.21 18.57
N PRO A 76 -11.48 7.38 19.18
CA PRO A 76 -12.44 8.33 18.62
C PRO A 76 -12.03 8.78 17.21
N SER A 77 -12.96 8.71 16.25
CA SER A 77 -12.67 8.98 14.83
C SER A 77 -12.29 10.42 14.54
N ASN A 78 -12.75 11.37 15.35
CA ASN A 78 -12.49 12.81 15.24
C ASN A 78 -11.17 13.24 15.88
N LEU A 79 -10.44 12.33 16.54
CA LEU A 79 -9.16 12.65 17.15
C LEU A 79 -8.15 13.01 16.04
N PRO A 80 -7.48 14.18 16.12
CA PRO A 80 -6.35 14.47 15.24
C PRO A 80 -5.29 13.39 15.38
N VAL A 81 -4.63 13.02 14.28
CA VAL A 81 -3.51 12.08 14.34
C VAL A 81 -2.28 12.84 14.85
N VAL A 82 -2.22 13.03 16.17
CA VAL A 82 -1.15 13.77 16.86
C VAL A 82 0.15 12.98 16.99
N GLN A 83 0.14 11.67 16.70
CA GLN A 83 1.31 10.80 16.82
C GLN A 83 2.04 10.69 15.47
N PRO A 84 3.29 11.18 15.33
CA PRO A 84 4.08 11.12 14.08
C PRO A 84 4.22 9.70 13.50
N HIS A 85 4.24 8.67 14.37
CA HIS A 85 4.33 7.27 13.96
C HIS A 85 3.10 6.77 13.19
N LEU A 86 1.93 7.39 13.40
CA LEU A 86 0.68 7.04 12.70
C LEU A 86 0.57 7.76 11.34
N LEU A 87 1.15 8.95 11.22
CA LEU A 87 1.26 9.69 9.95
C LEU A 87 2.16 8.96 8.93
N ARG A 88 3.07 8.10 9.38
CA ARG A 88 3.89 7.19 8.55
C ARG A 88 3.07 6.28 7.63
N TYR A 89 1.84 5.96 8.01
CA TYR A 89 0.97 5.10 7.19
C TYR A 89 0.13 5.87 6.17
N LEU A 90 0.11 7.20 6.29
CA LEU A 90 -0.64 8.13 5.43
C LEU A 90 0.25 8.71 4.33
N ILE A 91 1.51 8.96 4.66
CA ILE A 91 2.55 9.45 3.76
C ILE A 91 3.39 8.22 3.39
N GLY A 92 3.43 7.86 2.11
CA GLY A 92 4.24 6.73 1.65
C GLY A 92 5.68 6.76 2.20
N ASN A 93 5.99 5.74 2.98
CA ASN A 93 7.30 5.15 3.27
C ASN A 93 8.57 6.04 3.38
N PRO A 94 9.03 6.35 4.62
CA PRO A 94 10.44 6.67 4.92
C PRO A 94 11.19 5.46 5.54
N LEU A 95 10.88 4.21 5.18
CA LEU A 95 11.69 3.03 5.57
C LEU A 95 13.09 3.01 4.92
N ASN A 96 13.47 4.05 4.16
CA ASN A 96 14.84 4.22 3.67
C ASN A 96 15.88 4.54 4.74
N VAL A 97 15.47 4.87 5.98
CA VAL A 97 16.43 5.25 7.03
C VAL A 97 16.44 4.25 8.20
N ALA A 98 15.38 3.45 8.39
CA ALA A 98 15.29 2.51 9.52
C ALA A 98 16.01 1.16 9.31
N MET A 99 16.57 0.90 8.12
CA MET A 99 17.33 -0.34 7.83
C MET A 99 18.85 -0.19 7.91
N VAL A 100 19.37 1.02 8.13
CA VAL A 100 20.79 1.19 8.50
C VAL A 100 21.03 0.64 9.92
N SER A 101 20.00 0.58 10.76
CA SER A 101 20.05 0.06 12.13
C SER A 101 20.07 -1.47 12.24
N VAL A 102 19.46 -2.17 11.27
CA VAL A 102 19.36 -3.64 11.31
C VAL A 102 20.68 -4.32 10.89
N GLN A 103 21.56 -3.62 10.17
CA GLN A 103 22.91 -4.11 9.88
C GLN A 103 23.86 -4.06 11.09
N ASN A 104 23.49 -3.39 12.19
CA ASN A 104 24.36 -3.20 13.35
C ASN A 104 23.98 -4.03 14.59
N GLY A 105 22.97 -4.91 14.51
CA GLY A 105 22.60 -5.79 15.63
C GLY A 105 22.03 -5.06 16.85
N LEU A 106 21.39 -3.91 16.64
CA LEU A 106 20.87 -3.06 17.72
C LEU A 106 19.64 -3.67 18.40
N SER A 107 19.53 -3.47 19.71
CA SER A 107 18.40 -3.93 20.52
C SER A 107 17.08 -3.24 20.13
N PRO A 108 15.91 -3.79 20.50
CA PRO A 108 14.61 -3.19 20.20
C PRO A 108 14.46 -1.74 20.67
N GLN A 109 15.13 -1.36 21.76
CA GLN A 109 15.14 0.01 22.29
C GLN A 109 16.02 0.96 21.47
N GLU A 110 17.19 0.51 21.03
CA GLU A 110 18.11 1.30 20.20
C GLU A 110 17.54 1.53 18.80
N THR A 111 16.87 0.51 18.24
CA THR A 111 16.11 0.63 16.99
C THR A 111 14.98 1.65 17.13
N LEU A 112 14.29 1.67 18.28
CA LEU A 112 13.26 2.66 18.61
C LEU A 112 13.85 4.07 18.70
N GLN A 113 15.05 4.21 19.26
CA GLN A 113 15.72 5.50 19.48
C GLN A 113 16.29 6.09 18.18
N GLU A 114 16.99 5.31 17.35
CA GLU A 114 17.48 5.77 16.04
C GLU A 114 16.31 6.09 15.10
N PHE A 115 15.26 5.28 15.13
CA PHE A 115 14.02 5.54 14.41
C PHE A 115 13.33 6.81 14.89
N SER A 116 13.28 7.05 16.21
CA SER A 116 12.78 8.30 16.79
C SER A 116 13.62 9.49 16.34
N ASN A 117 14.95 9.38 16.34
CA ASN A 117 15.86 10.45 15.92
C ASN A 117 15.71 10.79 14.42
N SER A 118 15.53 9.78 13.56
CA SER A 118 15.26 9.97 12.14
C SER A 118 13.86 10.51 11.85
N LEU A 119 12.91 10.38 12.78
CA LEU A 119 11.58 10.99 12.68
C LEU A 119 11.61 12.45 13.15
N THR A 120 12.37 12.74 14.21
CA THR A 120 12.61 14.11 14.68
C THR A 120 13.25 14.97 13.59
N SER A 121 14.09 14.39 12.72
CA SER A 121 14.67 15.10 11.57
C SER A 121 13.70 15.35 10.41
N MET A 122 12.54 14.67 10.37
CA MET A 122 11.45 14.91 9.41
C MET A 122 10.26 15.65 10.01
N LEU A 123 10.32 15.98 11.30
CA LEU A 123 9.25 16.64 12.07
C LEU A 123 8.71 17.94 11.44
N PRO A 124 9.49 18.80 10.76
CA PRO A 124 8.96 20.01 10.14
C PRO A 124 7.88 19.76 9.08
N LEU A 125 7.90 18.60 8.41
CA LEU A 125 6.90 18.22 7.38
C LEU A 125 5.71 17.44 7.96
N VAL A 126 5.85 16.90 9.18
CA VAL A 126 4.87 16.02 9.82
C VAL A 126 3.98 16.80 10.79
N SER A 127 4.47 17.90 11.38
CA SER A 127 3.69 18.78 12.25
C SER A 127 2.56 19.51 11.52
N GLU A 128 2.74 19.86 10.24
CA GLU A 128 1.67 20.49 9.44
C GLU A 128 0.56 19.51 9.02
N LEU A 129 0.83 18.19 9.05
CA LEU A 129 -0.12 17.16 8.59
C LEU A 129 -0.94 16.52 9.72
N GLY A 130 -0.43 16.54 10.96
CA GLY A 130 -1.07 15.94 12.14
C GLY A 130 -2.38 16.61 12.54
N ASP A 131 -2.50 17.91 12.28
CA ASP A 131 -3.73 18.69 12.54
C ASP A 131 -4.80 18.48 11.44
N ILE A 132 -4.43 17.92 10.29
CA ILE A 132 -5.31 17.79 9.10
C ILE A 132 -5.96 16.40 9.02
N ILE A 133 -5.25 15.34 9.43
CA ILE A 133 -5.75 13.97 9.25
C ILE A 133 -6.38 13.46 10.55
N GLN A 134 -7.67 13.16 10.47
CA GLN A 134 -8.43 12.54 11.55
C GLN A 134 -8.15 11.03 11.66
N MET A 135 -8.25 10.48 12.87
CA MET A 135 -8.05 9.06 13.15
C MET A 135 -8.96 8.16 12.29
N GLY A 136 -10.20 8.59 12.06
CA GLY A 136 -11.13 7.87 11.19
C GLY A 136 -10.61 7.71 9.76
N THR A 137 -9.98 8.75 9.20
CA THR A 137 -9.38 8.73 7.85
C THR A 137 -8.19 7.78 7.78
N LEU A 138 -7.36 7.76 8.82
CA LEU A 138 -6.25 6.81 8.92
C LEU A 138 -6.76 5.38 8.94
N VAL A 139 -7.66 5.06 9.89
CA VAL A 139 -8.25 3.73 10.03
C VAL A 139 -8.90 3.29 8.72
N TRP A 140 -9.63 4.17 8.04
CA TRP A 140 -10.23 3.88 6.75
C TRP A 140 -9.19 3.55 5.67
N LYS A 141 -8.09 4.31 5.56
CA LYS A 141 -6.99 4.02 4.63
C LYS A 141 -6.33 2.67 4.93
N LEU A 142 -6.12 2.35 6.22
CA LEU A 142 -5.55 1.05 6.61
C LEU A 142 -6.47 -0.13 6.28
N LYS A 143 -7.78 0.03 6.51
CA LYS A 143 -8.80 -0.95 6.10
C LYS A 143 -8.81 -1.15 4.59
N LEU A 144 -8.72 -0.05 3.84
CA LEU A 144 -8.66 -0.08 2.37
C LEU A 144 -7.42 -0.85 1.88
N LEU A 145 -6.24 -0.54 2.43
CA LEU A 145 -4.99 -1.25 2.13
C LEU A 145 -5.10 -2.75 2.43
N LYS A 146 -5.63 -3.12 3.60
CA LYS A 146 -5.86 -4.52 3.98
C LYS A 146 -6.77 -5.24 2.98
N SER A 147 -7.92 -4.62 2.68
CA SER A 147 -8.92 -5.20 1.78
C SER A 147 -8.34 -5.43 0.40
N GLY A 148 -7.64 -4.43 -0.15
CA GLY A 148 -7.01 -4.54 -1.47
C GLY A 148 -5.89 -5.58 -1.52
N ALA A 149 -5.03 -5.63 -0.51
CA ALA A 149 -3.97 -6.64 -0.43
C ALA A 149 -4.54 -8.06 -0.34
N ASN A 150 -5.56 -8.28 0.50
CA ASN A 150 -6.22 -9.59 0.64
C ASN A 150 -6.89 -10.02 -0.67
N TYR A 151 -7.66 -9.11 -1.28
CA TYR A 151 -8.34 -9.40 -2.53
C TYR A 151 -7.35 -9.73 -3.63
N ALA A 152 -6.35 -8.87 -3.86
CA ALA A 152 -5.33 -9.09 -4.89
C ALA A 152 -4.60 -10.43 -4.69
N ASN A 153 -4.16 -10.73 -3.46
CA ASN A 153 -3.49 -12.00 -3.15
C ASN A 153 -4.38 -13.23 -3.44
N SER A 154 -5.68 -13.15 -3.16
CA SER A 154 -6.61 -14.26 -3.41
C SER A 154 -6.79 -14.55 -4.90
N GLN A 155 -6.61 -13.54 -5.75
CA GLN A 155 -6.89 -13.62 -7.19
C GLN A 155 -5.62 -13.79 -8.05
N LEU A 156 -4.42 -13.84 -7.46
CA LEU A 156 -3.16 -13.95 -8.20
C LEU A 156 -3.15 -15.11 -9.21
N HIS A 157 -3.80 -16.23 -8.87
CA HIS A 157 -3.89 -17.42 -9.71
C HIS A 157 -4.73 -17.22 -10.99
N ALA A 158 -5.59 -16.20 -11.02
CA ALA A 158 -6.46 -15.89 -12.15
C ALA A 158 -5.86 -14.83 -13.10
N VAL A 159 -4.72 -14.22 -12.75
CA VAL A 159 -4.05 -13.24 -13.61
C VAL A 159 -3.37 -13.94 -14.78
N GLN A 160 -3.82 -13.65 -16.00
CA GLN A 160 -3.23 -14.16 -17.25
C GLN A 160 -2.37 -13.12 -17.97
N ALA A 161 -2.45 -11.86 -17.54
CA ALA A 161 -1.70 -10.74 -18.11
C ALA A 161 -0.18 -10.93 -18.00
N GLU A 162 0.58 -10.38 -18.95
CA GLU A 162 2.02 -10.25 -18.79
C GLU A 162 2.34 -9.25 -17.68
N VAL A 163 3.29 -9.58 -16.80
CA VAL A 163 3.60 -8.78 -15.61
C VAL A 163 5.09 -8.45 -15.53
N LEU A 164 5.40 -7.16 -15.57
CA LEU A 164 6.69 -6.62 -15.12
C LEU A 164 6.58 -6.23 -13.65
N LEU A 165 7.29 -6.94 -12.77
CA LEU A 165 7.34 -6.64 -11.34
C LEU A 165 8.62 -5.89 -10.98
N LEU A 166 8.47 -4.63 -10.61
CA LEU A 166 9.51 -3.77 -10.04
C LEU A 166 9.39 -3.80 -8.52
N ALA A 167 9.87 -4.89 -7.92
CA ALA A 167 9.95 -5.04 -6.48
C ALA A 167 11.33 -4.61 -5.99
N ARG A 168 11.36 -3.87 -4.89
CA ARG A 168 12.62 -3.64 -4.16
C ARG A 168 12.95 -4.92 -3.39
N GLY A 169 14.05 -5.57 -3.76
CA GLY A 169 14.57 -6.72 -3.02
C GLY A 169 15.09 -6.30 -1.64
N MET A 170 14.56 -6.92 -0.59
CA MET A 170 15.36 -7.21 0.60
C MET A 170 16.02 -8.56 0.37
N ALA A 171 17.33 -8.63 0.52
CA ALA A 171 18.04 -9.90 0.50
C ALA A 171 17.64 -10.75 1.72
N SER A 172 16.64 -11.62 1.55
CA SER A 172 16.62 -13.00 2.05
C SER A 172 15.38 -13.69 1.49
N ILE A 173 15.49 -14.19 0.26
CA ILE A 173 14.64 -15.28 -0.22
C ILE A 173 15.45 -16.55 0.10
N CYS A 174 15.09 -17.22 1.18
CA CYS A 174 15.24 -18.66 1.31
C CYS A 174 13.83 -19.25 1.33
#